data_AF-A0A2D7YM59-F1
#
_entry.id   AF-A0A2D7YM59-F1
#
_cell.length_a   1.000
_cell.length_b   1.000
_cell.length_c   1.000
_cell.angle_alpha   90.00
_cell.angle_beta   90.00
_cell.angle_gamma   90.00
#
_symmetry.space_group_name_H-M   'P 1'
#
loop_
_entity.id
_entity.type
_entity.pdbx_description
1 polymer ?
#
loop_
_entity_poly.entity_id
_entity_poly.type
_entity_poly.pdbx_seq_one_letter_code
_entity_poly.pdbx_strand_id
1 'polypeptide(L)'
;MEFTDTLLSFGYLGLFLSAFIAATLLPMGSEAVLLTLAYQGGEPLSLLAVATTGNVLGSCVNYAIGRWAHHRLVNSPADKSQQRLKQAEKVFNRFGWWS
;
A
#
# COMPACT_ATOMS: atom_id res chain seq x y z
N MET A 1 -0.26 -15.74 -14.89
CA MET A 1 -1.67 -16.13 -15.06
C MET A 1 -2.19 -16.83 -13.81
N GLU A 2 -1.48 -17.83 -13.27
CA GLU A 2 -1.95 -18.62 -12.11
C GLU A 2 -2.36 -17.82 -10.85
N PHE A 3 -1.63 -16.76 -10.48
CA PHE A 3 -1.96 -15.98 -9.26
C PHE A 3 -3.25 -15.16 -9.40
N THR A 4 -3.54 -14.64 -10.58
CA THR A 4 -4.76 -13.87 -10.81
C THR A 4 -5.97 -14.81 -10.86
N ASP A 5 -5.83 -15.97 -11.48
CA ASP A 5 -6.90 -16.96 -11.61
C ASP A 5 -7.32 -17.54 -10.24
N THR A 6 -6.35 -17.74 -9.34
CA THR A 6 -6.64 -18.14 -7.96
C THR A 6 -7.41 -17.05 -7.21
N LEU A 7 -7.00 -15.78 -7.31
CA LEU A 7 -7.73 -14.66 -6.69
C LEU A 7 -9.15 -14.49 -7.25
N LEU A 8 -9.33 -14.65 -8.56
CA LEU A 8 -10.64 -14.60 -9.20
C LEU A 8 -11.56 -15.72 -8.70
N SER A 9 -11.01 -16.92 -8.48
CA SER A 9 -11.76 -18.06 -7.91
C SER A 9 -12.31 -17.77 -6.51
N PHE A 10 -11.67 -16.89 -5.74
CA PHE A 10 -12.12 -16.44 -4.41
C PHE A 10 -13.04 -15.22 -4.44
N GLY A 11 -13.32 -14.63 -5.61
CA GLY A 11 -14.25 -13.51 -5.78
C GLY A 11 -13.90 -12.29 -4.93
N TYR A 12 -14.84 -11.81 -4.10
CA TYR A 12 -14.64 -10.65 -3.22
C TYR A 12 -13.48 -10.83 -2.23
N LEU A 13 -13.25 -12.05 -1.72
CA LEU A 13 -12.13 -12.32 -0.82
C LEU A 13 -10.78 -12.19 -1.53
N GLY A 14 -10.71 -12.66 -2.77
CA GLY A 14 -9.52 -12.47 -3.61
C GLY A 14 -9.26 -11.00 -3.91
N LEU A 15 -10.31 -10.23 -4.22
CA LEU A 15 -10.19 -8.78 -4.41
C LEU A 15 -9.70 -8.06 -3.15
N PHE A 16 -10.24 -8.40 -1.98
CA PHE A 16 -9.81 -7.84 -0.69
C PHE A 16 -8.34 -8.12 -0.42
N LEU A 17 -7.91 -9.39 -0.55
CA LEU A 17 -6.53 -9.79 -0.30
C LEU A 17 -5.56 -9.14 -1.30
N SER A 18 -5.95 -9.06 -2.58
CA SER A 18 -5.18 -8.36 -3.61
C SER A 18 -4.99 -6.88 -3.27
N ALA A 19 -6.07 -6.17 -2.92
CA ALA A 19 -6.01 -4.75 -2.54
C ALA A 19 -5.20 -4.51 -1.26
N PHE A 20 -5.33 -5.40 -0.26
CA PHE A 20 -4.58 -5.33 0.98
C PHE A 20 -3.07 -5.54 0.79
N ILE A 21 -2.68 -6.52 -0.04
CA ILE A 21 -1.27 -6.79 -0.37
C ILE A 21 -0.69 -5.66 -1.24
N ALA A 22 -1.46 -5.18 -2.22
CA ALA A 22 -1.05 -4.06 -3.07
C ALA A 22 -0.77 -2.79 -2.25
N ALA A 23 -1.57 -2.53 -1.21
CA ALA A 23 -1.41 -1.39 -0.32
C ALA A 23 -0.23 -1.49 0.67
N THR A 24 0.33 -2.69 0.89
CA THR A 24 1.39 -2.91 1.90
C THR A 24 2.79 -3.01 1.31
N LEU A 25 2.98 -3.66 0.15
CA LEU A 25 4.32 -4.07 -0.29
C LEU A 25 4.58 -4.04 -1.81
N LEU A 26 3.55 -4.21 -2.65
CA LEU A 26 3.73 -4.37 -4.09
C LEU A 26 2.91 -3.34 -4.86
N PRO A 27 3.55 -2.35 -5.52
CA PRO A 27 2.84 -1.56 -6.50
C PRO A 27 2.45 -2.51 -7.64
N MET A 28 1.16 -2.56 -7.94
CA MET A 28 0.52 -3.24 -9.09
C MET A 28 -0.08 -4.62 -8.80
N GLY A 29 -1.42 -4.71 -8.86
CA GLY A 29 -2.13 -5.98 -8.99
C GLY A 29 -3.65 -5.94 -8.77
N SER A 30 -4.16 -5.07 -7.89
CA SER A 30 -5.58 -5.09 -7.52
C SER A 30 -6.52 -4.55 -8.59
N GLU A 31 -6.04 -3.67 -9.48
CA GLU A 31 -6.82 -3.11 -10.59
C GLU A 31 -7.21 -4.19 -11.61
N ALA A 32 -6.30 -5.11 -11.94
CA ALA A 32 -6.58 -6.20 -12.88
C ALA A 32 -7.65 -7.16 -12.34
N VAL A 33 -7.61 -7.48 -11.05
CA VAL A 33 -8.60 -8.31 -10.38
C VAL A 33 -9.95 -7.59 -10.32
N LEU A 34 -9.96 -6.30 -9.94
CA LEU A 34 -11.17 -5.49 -9.88
C LEU A 34 -11.87 -5.37 -11.25
N LEU A 35 -11.11 -5.05 -12.30
CA LEU A 35 -11.64 -4.92 -13.66
C LEU A 35 -12.18 -6.25 -14.19
N THR A 36 -11.51 -7.36 -13.86
CA THR A 36 -11.95 -8.69 -14.30
C THR A 36 -13.22 -9.13 -13.58
N LEU A 37 -13.35 -8.89 -12.27
CA LEU A 37 -14.60 -9.15 -11.54
C LEU A 37 -15.75 -8.24 -12.00
N ALA A 38 -15.46 -6.97 -12.32
CA ALA A 38 -16.46 -6.06 -12.87
C ALA A 38 -16.93 -6.56 -14.25
N TYR A 39 -16.02 -7.03 -15.10
CA TYR A 39 -16.35 -7.61 -16.39
C TYR A 39 -17.16 -8.91 -16.30
N GLN A 40 -16.94 -9.70 -15.24
CA GLN A 40 -17.72 -10.92 -14.95
C GLN A 40 -19.13 -10.63 -14.38
N GLY A 41 -19.54 -9.36 -14.27
CA GLY A 41 -20.87 -8.96 -13.81
C GLY A 41 -20.99 -8.75 -12.31
N GLY A 42 -19.87 -8.59 -11.59
CA GLY A 42 -19.88 -8.21 -10.18
C GLY A 42 -20.48 -6.81 -9.97
N GLU A 43 -21.18 -6.62 -8.86
CA GLU A 43 -21.84 -5.34 -8.54
C GLU A 43 -20.77 -4.27 -8.23
N PRO A 44 -20.73 -3.15 -8.98
CA PRO A 44 -19.63 -2.19 -8.89
C PRO A 44 -19.43 -1.57 -7.51
N LEU A 45 -20.51 -1.22 -6.79
CA LEU A 45 -20.39 -0.60 -5.46
C LEU A 45 -19.79 -1.57 -4.44
N SER A 46 -20.19 -2.84 -4.49
CA SER A 46 -19.67 -3.90 -3.62
C SER A 46 -18.20 -4.16 -3.90
N LEU A 47 -17.80 -4.26 -5.18
CA LEU A 47 -16.40 -4.39 -5.57
C LEU A 47 -15.57 -3.21 -5.08
N LEU A 48 -16.08 -1.98 -5.25
CA LEU A 48 -15.41 -0.77 -4.79
C LEU A 48 -15.27 -0.77 -3.27
N ALA A 49 -16.34 -1.07 -2.52
CA ALA A 49 -16.34 -1.10 -1.07
C ALA A 49 -15.32 -2.11 -0.52
N VAL A 50 -15.28 -3.31 -1.10
CA VAL A 50 -14.34 -4.37 -0.71
C VAL A 50 -12.90 -3.97 -1.01
N ALA A 51 -12.63 -3.48 -2.23
CA ALA A 51 -11.29 -3.03 -2.61
C ALA A 51 -10.80 -1.86 -1.75
N THR A 52 -11.68 -0.88 -1.49
CA THR A 52 -11.35 0.28 -0.66
C THR A 52 -11.07 -0.13 0.78
N THR A 53 -11.86 -1.05 1.34
CA THR A 53 -11.64 -1.57 2.70
C THR A 53 -10.30 -2.29 2.81
N GLY A 54 -9.98 -3.16 1.84
CA GLY A 54 -8.67 -3.83 1.79
C GLY A 54 -7.51 -2.83 1.72
N ASN A 55 -7.66 -1.80 0.88
CA ASN A 55 -6.63 -0.77 0.70
C ASN A 55 -6.43 0.11 1.94
N VAL A 56 -7.52 0.52 2.61
CA VAL A 56 -7.46 1.29 3.87
C VAL A 56 -6.77 0.47 4.96
N LEU A 57 -7.14 -0.80 5.13
CA LEU A 57 -6.52 -1.68 6.12
C LEU A 57 -5.03 -1.91 5.82
N GLY A 58 -4.68 -2.14 4.55
CA GLY A 58 -3.28 -2.27 4.15
C GLY A 58 -2.48 -1.00 4.41
N SER A 59 -3.06 0.17 4.15
CA SER A 59 -2.47 1.48 4.46
C SER A 59 -2.28 1.68 5.97
N CYS A 60 -3.25 1.26 6.80
CA CYS A 60 -3.12 1.30 8.26
C CYS A 60 -1.98 0.39 8.75
N VAL A 61 -1.83 -0.80 8.17
CA VAL A 61 -0.72 -1.71 8.49
C VAL A 61 0.61 -1.09 8.07
N ASN A 62 0.71 -0.52 6.87
CA ASN A 62 1.91 0.16 6.41
C ASN A 62 2.27 1.35 7.32
N TYR A 63 1.27 2.13 7.75
CA TYR A 63 1.45 3.21 8.72
C TYR A 63 1.93 2.69 10.09
N ALA A 64 1.36 1.60 10.60
CA ALA A 64 1.78 0.99 11.85
C ALA A 64 3.24 0.48 11.79
N ILE A 65 3.61 -0.19 10.69
CA ILE A 65 4.99 -0.62 10.42
C ILE A 65 5.91 0.60 10.37
N GLY A 66 5.54 1.63 9.62
CA GLY A 66 6.30 2.88 9.53
C GLY A 66 6.46 3.57 10.88
N ARG A 67 5.42 3.60 11.72
CA ARG A 67 5.45 4.17 13.07
C ARG A 67 6.37 3.39 14.01
N TRP A 68 6.32 2.05 13.96
CA TRP A 68 7.21 1.18 14.73
C TRP A 68 8.66 1.29 14.26
N ALA A 69 8.89 1.28 12.95
CA ALA A 69 10.20 1.48 12.34
C ALA A 69 10.76 2.85 12.72
N HIS A 70 9.97 3.92 12.63
CA HIS A 70 10.35 5.27 13.07
C HIS A 70 10.71 5.28 14.56
N HIS A 71 9.90 4.68 15.43
CA HIS A 71 10.22 4.61 16.87
C HIS A 71 11.55 3.87 17.14
N ARG A 72 11.88 2.82 16.37
CA ARG A 72 13.15 2.11 16.51
C ARG A 72 14.34 2.80 15.83
N LEU A 73 14.12 3.49 14.71
CA LEU A 73 15.16 4.17 13.93
C LEU A 73 15.50 5.56 14.48
N VAL A 74 14.56 6.24 15.15
CA VAL A 74 14.75 7.56 15.76
C VAL A 74 15.29 7.44 17.18
N ASN A 75 14.92 6.40 17.94
CA ASN A 75 15.48 6.14 19.27
C ASN A 75 16.72 5.23 19.26
N SER A 76 17.14 4.72 18.10
CA SER A 76 18.43 4.06 17.97
C SER A 76 19.54 5.12 17.95
N PRO A 77 20.58 5.04 18.82
CA PRO A 77 21.71 5.97 18.83
C PRO A 77 22.57 5.95 17.54
N ALA A 78 22.14 5.23 16.50
CA ALA A 78 22.86 5.10 15.25
C ALA A 78 22.81 6.41 14.45
N ASP A 79 23.91 7.15 14.54
CA ASP A 79 24.33 8.37 13.81
C ASP A 79 23.84 8.48 12.34
N LYS A 80 23.60 7.33 11.68
CA LYS A 80 23.12 7.24 10.29
C LYS A 80 21.69 7.73 10.06
N SER A 81 20.79 7.61 11.05
CA SER A 81 19.40 8.10 10.95
C SER A 81 19.36 9.63 10.95
N GLN A 82 20.11 10.25 11.87
CA GLN A 82 20.34 11.69 11.95
C GLN A 82 20.98 12.24 10.68
N GLN A 83 21.99 11.54 10.11
CA GLN A 83 22.62 11.94 8.85
C GLN A 83 21.65 11.92 7.67
N ARG A 84 20.79 10.89 7.56
CA ARG A 84 19.79 10.80 6.49
C ARG A 84 18.74 11.88 6.59
N LEU A 85 18.27 12.21 7.80
CA LEU A 85 17.36 13.33 8.02
C LEU A 85 17.99 14.66 7.61
N LYS A 86 19.24 14.93 7.99
CA LYS A 86 19.97 16.14 7.57
C LYS A 86 20.20 16.20 6.05
N GLN A 87 20.42 15.07 5.39
CA GLN A 87 20.54 15.01 3.93
C GLN A 87 19.20 15.31 3.24
N ALA A 88 18.11 14.71 3.74
CA ALA A 88 16.76 14.98 3.25
C ALA A 88 16.37 16.46 3.44
N GLU A 89 16.69 17.04 4.60
CA GLU A 89 16.47 18.46 4.90
C GLU A 89 17.28 19.37 3.95
N LYS A 90 18.54 19.03 3.64
CA LYS A 90 19.34 19.79 2.65
C LYS A 90 18.74 19.74 1.25
N VAL A 91 18.25 18.58 0.82
CA VAL A 91 17.60 18.43 -0.48
C VAL A 91 16.28 19.22 -0.50
N PHE A 92 15.50 19.14 0.57
CA PHE A 92 14.26 19.89 0.73
C PHE A 92 14.49 21.41 0.78
N ASN A 93 15.50 21.89 1.49
CA ASN A 93 15.77 23.32 1.57
C ASN A 93 16.31 23.89 0.24
N ARG A 94 16.96 23.04 -0.58
CA ARG A 94 17.49 23.42 -1.90
C ARG A 94 16.44 23.36 -3.01
N PHE A 95 15.51 22.41 -2.96
CA PHE A 95 14.56 22.14 -4.05
C PHE A 95 13.08 22.27 -3.65
N GLY A 96 12.75 22.38 -2.37
CA GLY A 96 11.39 22.45 -1.81
C GLY A 96 10.73 23.83 -1.87
N TRP A 97 11.36 24.82 -2.52
CA TRP A 97 10.76 26.14 -2.78
C TRP A 97 9.55 26.08 -3.73
N TRP A 98 9.29 24.93 -4.35
CA TRP A 98 8.21 24.71 -5.33
C TRP A 98 7.14 23.71 -4.85
N SER A 99 7.03 23.48 -3.54
CA SER A 99 5.96 22.70 -2.91
C SER A 99 5.13 23.60 -2.00
#